data_AF-A0A1S5Y2G0-F1
#
_entry.id   AF-A0A1S5Y2G0-F1
#
_cell.length_a   1.000
_cell.length_b   1.000
_cell.length_c   1.000
_cell.angle_alpha   90.00
_cell.angle_beta   90.00
_cell.angle_gamma   90.00
#
_symmetry.space_group_name_H-M   'P 1'
#
loop_
_entity.id
_entity.type
_entity.pdbx_description
1 polymer ?
#
loop_
_entity_poly.entity_id
_entity_poly.type
_entity_poly.pdbx_seq_one_letter_code
_entity_poly.pdbx_strand_id
1 'polypeptide(L)' 'MTNEHAVVIAGGGPTGLMLAGELKLAKVDVAIVERRESQALAGTRAGGLHARTLEVGSSRV' A
#
# COMPACT_ATOMS: atom_id res chain seq x y z
N MET A 1 1.44 -3.14 -26.13
CA MET A 1 2.13 -3.71 -24.96
C MET A 1 1.06 -4.00 -23.92
N THR A 2 0.81 -5.26 -23.61
CA THR A 2 0.13 -5.61 -22.35
C THR A 2 1.18 -5.38 -21.25
N ASN A 3 0.95 -4.41 -20.37
CA ASN A 3 1.76 -4.31 -19.16
C ASN A 3 1.29 -5.43 -18.22
N GLU A 4 2.00 -6.55 -18.25
CA GLU A 4 1.68 -7.69 -17.41
C GLU A 4 2.41 -7.52 -16.08
N HIS A 5 1.63 -7.39 -15.01
CA HIS A 5 2.11 -7.45 -13.64
C HIS A 5 1.66 -8.76 -13.02
N ALA A 6 2.50 -9.38 -12.19
CA ALA A 6 2.13 -10.61 -11.48
C ALA A 6 0.98 -10.38 -10.50
N VAL A 7 0.88 -9.18 -9.91
CA VAL A 7 -0.21 -8.77 -9.03
C VAL A 7 -0.67 -7.35 -9.34
N VAL A 8 -1.99 -7.12 -9.38
CA VAL A 8 -2.59 -5.79 -9.43
C VAL A 8 -3.40 -5.57 -8.15
N ILE A 9 -3.10 -4.50 -7.41
CA ILE A 9 -3.81 -4.08 -6.21
C ILE A 9 -4.74 -2.91 -6.56
N ALA A 10 -6.03 -3.06 -6.31
CA ALA A 10 -7.00 -1.99 -6.46
C ALA A 10 -7.10 -1.16 -5.16
N GLY A 11 -6.55 0.05 -5.17
CA GLY A 11 -6.62 1.03 -4.09
C GLY A 11 -5.27 1.34 -3.44
N GLY A 12 -4.91 2.63 -3.42
CA GLY A 12 -3.69 3.18 -2.83
C GLY A 12 -3.88 3.68 -1.39
N GLY A 13 -4.72 3.00 -0.61
CA GLY A 13 -4.91 3.26 0.82
C GLY A 13 -3.88 2.51 1.69
N PRO A 14 -3.93 2.66 3.03
CA PRO A 14 -2.98 2.02 3.94
C PRO A 14 -2.84 0.50 3.73
N THR A 15 -3.96 -0.21 3.55
CA THR A 15 -3.96 -1.65 3.30
C THR A 15 -3.27 -2.02 1.99
N GLY A 16 -3.59 -1.31 0.91
CA GLY A 16 -3.01 -1.58 -0.41
C GLY A 16 -1.51 -1.28 -0.46
N LEU A 17 -1.09 -0.18 0.15
CA LEU A 17 0.32 0.20 0.23
C LEU A 17 1.12 -0.76 1.12
N MET A 18 0.56 -1.20 2.25
CA MET A 18 1.21 -2.20 3.11
C MET A 18 1.41 -3.52 2.37
N LEU A 19 0.36 -4.03 1.71
CA LEU A 19 0.45 -5.26 0.92
C LEU A 19 1.46 -5.13 -0.24
N ALA A 20 1.45 -3.99 -0.96
CA ALA A 20 2.40 -3.75 -2.04
C ALA A 20 3.85 -3.76 -1.54
N GLY A 21 4.11 -3.18 -0.36
CA GLY A 21 5.40 -3.24 0.30
C GLY A 21 5.87 -4.68 0.54
N GLU A 22 5.00 -5.54 1.11
CA GLU A 22 5.32 -6.96 1.33
C GLU A 22 5.66 -7.69 0.04
N LEU A 23 4.81 -7.53 -0.97
CA LEU A 23 5.01 -8.17 -2.26
C LEU A 23 6.32 -7.70 -2.90
N LYS A 24 6.64 -6.41 -2.77
CA LYS A 24 7.90 -5.87 -3.28
C LYS A 24 9.12 -6.42 -2.54
N LEU A 25 9.06 -6.54 -1.20
CA LEU A 25 10.10 -7.19 -0.40
C LEU A 25 10.29 -8.67 -0.79
N ALA A 26 9.19 -9.35 -1.13
CA ALA A 26 9.20 -10.70 -1.67
C ALA A 26 9.60 -10.79 -3.17
N LYS A 27 10.02 -9.67 -3.79
CA LYS A 27 10.43 -9.58 -5.21
C LYS A 27 9.33 -9.90 -6.22
N VAL A 28 8.07 -9.70 -5.85
CA VAL A 28 6.92 -9.83 -6.77
C VAL A 28 6.74 -8.54 -7.56
N ASP A 29 6.49 -8.66 -8.87
CA ASP A 29 6.09 -7.52 -9.70
C ASP A 29 4.64 -7.14 -9.42
N VAL A 30 4.44 -5.93 -8.89
CA VAL A 30 3.16 -5.46 -8.38
C VAL A 30 2.87 -4.06 -8.90
N ALA A 31 1.64 -3.87 -9.38
CA ALA A 31 1.08 -2.56 -9.70
C ALA A 31 -0.06 -2.20 -8.75
N ILE A 32 -0.15 -0.92 -8.40
CA ILE A 32 -1.28 -0.36 -7.66
C ILE A 32 -2.08 0.52 -8.60
N VAL A 33 -3.39 0.30 -8.64
CA VAL A 33 -4.34 1.16 -9.35
C VAL A 33 -5.17 1.90 -8.32
N GLU A 34 -5.01 3.22 -8.26
CA GLU A 34 -5.79 4.11 -7.41
C GLU A 34 -6.61 5.05 -8.29
N ARG A 35 -7.88 5.23 -7.94
CA ARG A 35 -8.79 6.11 -8.70
C ARG A 35 -8.42 7.59 -8.52
N ARG A 36 -7.98 7.99 -7.33
CA ARG A 36 -7.62 9.38 -7.04
C ARG A 36 -6.25 9.70 -7.61
N GLU A 37 -6.16 10.83 -8.31
CA GLU A 37 -4.91 11.34 -8.87
C GLU A 37 -3.93 11.82 -7.78
N SER A 38 -4.42 12.16 -6.59
CA SER A 38 -3.60 12.58 -5.47
C SER A 38 -4.06 12.01 -4.13
N GLN A 39 -3.17 12.09 -3.14
CA GLN A 39 -3.50 11.74 -1.76
C GLN A 39 -4.24 12.85 -1.00
N ALA A 40 -4.46 14.02 -1.62
CA ALA A 40 -5.17 15.13 -1.00
C ALA A 40 -6.60 14.75 -0.62
N LEU A 41 -6.95 15.03 0.63
CA LEU A 41 -8.24 14.69 1.25
C LEU A 41 -8.63 15.81 2.19
N ALA A 42 -9.94 16.06 2.31
CA ALA A 42 -10.45 16.97 3.34
C ALA A 42 -10.31 16.31 4.71
N GLY A 43 -9.42 16.84 5.54
CA GLY A 43 -9.17 16.37 6.90
C GLY A 43 -8.42 15.03 7.00
N THR A 44 -8.21 14.57 8.23
CA THR A 44 -7.61 13.25 8.50
C THR A 44 -8.66 12.14 8.47
N ARG A 45 -8.31 11.00 7.88
CA ARG A 45 -9.12 9.77 7.90
C ARG A 45 -8.55 8.67 8.79
N ALA A 46 -7.38 8.91 9.38
CA ALA A 46 -6.70 7.99 10.30
C ALA A 46 -6.01 8.82 11.40
N GLY A 47 -6.52 8.73 12.63
CA GLY A 47 -6.10 9.58 13.76
C GLY A 47 -5.00 8.98 14.65
N GLY A 48 -4.50 7.78 14.33
CA GLY A 48 -3.48 7.10 15.14
C GLY A 48 -3.22 5.67 14.67
N LEU A 49 -2.20 5.04 15.24
CA LEU A 49 -1.84 3.65 14.98
C LEU A 49 -1.82 2.88 16.31
N HIS A 50 -2.36 1.65 16.29
CA HIS A 50 -2.22 0.75 17.43
C HIS A 50 -0.77 0.26 17.54
N ALA A 51 -0.34 -0.12 18.75
CA ALA A 51 1.01 -0.65 19.00
C ALA A 51 1.37 -1.79 18.04
N ARG A 52 0.45 -2.74 17.82
CA ARG A 52 0.64 -3.85 16.87
C ARG A 52 0.93 -3.38 15.45
N THR A 53 0.31 -2.29 15.00
CA THR A 53 0.56 -1.73 13.67
C THR A 53 1.94 -1.10 13.57
N LEU A 54 2.42 -0.44 14.64
CA LEU A 54 3.79 0.10 14.71
C LEU A 54 4.85 -1.00 14.69
N GLU A 55 4.65 -2.06 15.49
CA GLU A 55 5.55 -3.22 15.49
C GLU A 55 5.67 -3.80 14.09
N VAL A 56 4.54 -4.10 13.44
CA VAL A 56 4.51 -4.71 12.11
C VAL A 56 5.09 -3.78 11.05
N GLY A 57 4.92 -2.46 11.17
CA GLY A 57 5.53 -1.48 10.26
C GLY A 57 7.03 -1.33 10.44
N SER A 58 7.53 -1.42 11.67
CA SER A 58 8.96 -1.32 11.98
C SER A 58 9.75 -2.59 11.67
N SER A 59 9.13 -3.78 11.75
CA SER A 59 9.83 -5.06 11.58
C SER A 59 10.26 -5.39 10.15
N ARG A 60 10.00 -4.51 9.17
CA ARG A 60 10.09 -4.82 7.74
C ARG A 60 11.18 -4.03 6.99
N VAL A 61 12.12 -3.45 7.75
CA VAL A 61 13.30 -2.74 7.26
C VAL A 61 14.54 -3.26 7.99
#